data_AF-A0A970G803-F1
#
_entry.id   AF-A0A970G803-F1
#
_cell.length_a   1.000
_cell.length_b   1.000
_cell.length_c   1.000
_cell.angle_alpha   90.00
_cell.angle_beta   90.00
_cell.angle_gamma   90.00
#
_symmetry.space_group_name_H-M   'P 1'
#
loop_
_entity.id
_entity.type
_entity.pdbx_description
1 polymer ?
#
loop_
_entity_poly.entity_id
_entity_poly.type
_entity_poly.pdbx_seq_one_letter_code
_entity_poly.pdbx_strand_id
1 'polypeptide(L)'
;MKKCCLLLTLLALLFAVPAFSHSSPPVPSPTPPPEAVKTSILDLGRHLVLVNREHRISKTYIPQDLVLPRVATRKESLQEQILMTREAAQALEALFEAALMEEGHVLYAVSGYRSYGIQQILFNTKVQEVGSRERAQRRVALAGTSEHQLGLAIDLQAPSHLNLSQAFGDTEEGKWAGENAHRFGFILRYKTAWRDLTGISDEPWHFRYVGIAHATAMHQLDIPFETYVTYARMLPEYVLTGGSHVLLAGLIADLMAEKQPEALQALQKADEAGQESALRQATAPYLTGQSYEQALWYSYPTPKPTAEPWVDADEEEVLLHPSGSN
;
A
#
# COMPACT_ATOMS: atom_id res chain seq x y z
N MET A 1 -54.55 -65.20 -5.86
CA MET A 1 -53.61 -66.13 -6.53
C MET A 1 -54.04 -66.30 -7.99
N LYS A 2 -53.13 -66.03 -8.94
CA LYS A 2 -53.18 -66.35 -10.40
C LYS A 2 -54.26 -65.55 -11.17
N LYS A 3 -54.04 -64.95 -12.36
CA LYS A 3 -52.95 -64.97 -13.35
C LYS A 3 -53.24 -63.87 -14.40
N CYS A 4 -52.17 -63.35 -15.01
CA CYS A 4 -51.99 -62.98 -16.42
C CYS A 4 -52.85 -61.91 -17.12
N CYS A 5 -52.12 -60.89 -17.61
CA CYS A 5 -52.12 -60.28 -18.96
C CYS A 5 -53.45 -60.10 -19.71
N LEU A 6 -53.76 -58.85 -20.07
CA LEU A 6 -54.16 -58.56 -21.45
C LEU A 6 -53.74 -57.14 -21.87
N LEU A 7 -53.11 -57.11 -23.04
CA LEU A 7 -52.73 -55.96 -23.85
C LEU A 7 -54.00 -55.31 -24.42
N LEU A 8 -54.14 -53.99 -24.36
CA LEU A 8 -55.08 -53.28 -25.24
C LEU A 8 -54.46 -51.98 -25.76
N THR A 9 -54.36 -51.97 -27.09
CA THR A 9 -54.01 -50.88 -27.99
C THR A 9 -54.97 -49.71 -27.86
N LEU A 10 -54.49 -48.51 -27.57
CA LEU A 10 -55.29 -47.29 -27.57
C LEU A 10 -55.03 -46.51 -28.88
N LEU A 11 -56.08 -46.45 -29.70
CA LEU A 11 -56.15 -45.74 -30.98
C LEU A 11 -56.34 -44.23 -30.72
N ALA A 12 -55.46 -43.41 -31.28
CA ALA A 12 -55.48 -41.95 -31.13
C ALA A 12 -56.60 -41.31 -31.99
N LEU A 13 -57.51 -40.58 -31.34
CA LEU A 13 -58.37 -39.59 -32.02
C LEU A 13 -57.73 -38.19 -31.87
N LEU A 14 -57.29 -37.61 -32.98
CA LEU A 14 -56.92 -36.19 -33.07
C LEU A 14 -58.20 -35.33 -33.02
N PHE A 15 -58.36 -34.55 -31.96
CA PHE A 15 -59.18 -33.34 -31.97
C PHE A 15 -58.25 -32.13 -32.11
N ALA A 16 -58.35 -31.43 -33.24
CA ALA A 16 -57.67 -30.15 -33.46
C ALA A 16 -58.39 -29.06 -32.65
N VAL A 17 -57.74 -28.57 -31.59
CA VAL A 17 -58.17 -27.40 -30.82
C VAL A 17 -57.42 -26.18 -31.37
N PRO A 18 -58.10 -25.05 -31.67
CA PRO A 18 -57.43 -23.87 -32.21
C PRO A 18 -56.46 -23.28 -31.17
N ALA A 19 -55.21 -23.10 -31.58
CA ALA A 19 -54.17 -22.48 -30.76
C ALA A 19 -54.45 -20.99 -30.60
N PHE A 20 -54.93 -20.59 -29.42
CA PHE A 20 -54.85 -19.20 -28.98
C PHE A 20 -53.42 -18.93 -28.49
N SER A 21 -52.63 -18.21 -29.31
CA SER A 21 -51.34 -17.66 -28.87
C SER A 21 -51.58 -16.64 -27.75
N HIS A 22 -51.46 -17.08 -26.50
CA HIS A 22 -51.22 -16.19 -25.38
C HIS A 22 -49.74 -15.79 -25.42
N SER A 23 -49.42 -14.58 -25.87
CA SER A 23 -48.10 -14.03 -25.60
C SER A 23 -48.00 -13.81 -24.10
N SER A 24 -47.13 -14.58 -23.44
CA SER A 24 -46.76 -14.28 -22.07
C SER A 24 -45.99 -12.96 -22.07
N PRO A 25 -46.25 -12.03 -21.12
CA PRO A 25 -45.43 -10.83 -20.99
C PRO A 25 -43.97 -11.25 -20.74
N PRO A 26 -42.99 -10.50 -21.26
CA PRO A 26 -41.59 -10.83 -21.05
C PRO A 26 -41.29 -10.83 -19.56
N VAL A 27 -40.74 -11.94 -19.05
CA VAL A 27 -40.17 -12.01 -17.71
C VAL A 27 -39.05 -10.97 -17.66
N PRO A 28 -39.06 -10.01 -16.70
CA PRO A 28 -37.96 -9.08 -16.57
C PRO A 28 -36.69 -9.86 -16.30
N SER A 29 -35.69 -9.70 -17.16
CA SER A 29 -34.35 -10.23 -16.94
C SER A 29 -33.86 -9.79 -15.56
N PRO A 30 -33.20 -10.65 -14.77
CA PRO A 30 -32.61 -10.23 -13.52
C PRO A 30 -31.67 -9.07 -13.82
N THR A 31 -31.88 -7.95 -13.13
CA THR A 31 -30.97 -6.81 -13.18
C THR A 31 -29.58 -7.35 -12.83
N PRO A 32 -28.55 -7.13 -13.67
CA PRO A 32 -27.20 -7.51 -13.29
C PRO A 32 -26.90 -6.86 -11.94
N PRO A 33 -26.22 -7.57 -11.01
CA PRO A 33 -25.79 -6.94 -9.77
C PRO A 33 -25.07 -5.64 -10.12
N PRO A 34 -25.26 -4.56 -9.33
CA PRO A 34 -24.57 -3.30 -9.58
C PRO A 34 -23.09 -3.63 -9.76
N GLU A 35 -22.56 -3.22 -10.91
CA GLU A 35 -21.19 -3.52 -11.29
C GLU A 35 -20.30 -3.08 -10.12
N ALA A 36 -19.63 -4.04 -9.49
CA ALA A 36 -18.71 -3.73 -8.40
C ALA A 36 -17.80 -2.63 -8.94
N VAL A 37 -17.83 -1.46 -8.30
CA VAL A 37 -16.96 -0.34 -8.68
C VAL A 37 -15.56 -0.92 -8.71
N LYS A 38 -15.04 -1.14 -9.92
CA LYS A 38 -13.64 -1.50 -10.13
C LYS A 38 -12.88 -0.21 -9.88
N THR A 39 -12.81 0.23 -8.62
CA THR A 39 -11.77 1.13 -8.18
C THR A 39 -10.49 0.38 -8.53
N SER A 40 -9.82 0.84 -9.58
CA SER A 40 -8.63 0.17 -10.05
C SER A 40 -7.69 0.19 -8.86
N ILE A 41 -6.99 -0.92 -8.64
CA ILE A 41 -6.00 -1.03 -7.57
C ILE A 41 -4.91 0.05 -7.66
N LEU A 42 -4.83 0.75 -8.81
CA LEU A 42 -3.95 1.89 -9.08
C LEU A 42 -4.53 3.23 -8.61
N ASP A 43 -5.83 3.30 -8.31
CA ASP A 43 -6.56 4.54 -8.02
C ASP A 43 -6.57 4.85 -6.50
N LEU A 44 -6.16 3.91 -5.66
CA LEU A 44 -5.94 4.13 -4.24
C LEU A 44 -4.58 4.82 -4.06
N GLY A 45 -4.54 6.13 -4.36
CA GLY A 45 -3.40 7.01 -4.14
C GLY A 45 -2.05 6.36 -4.41
N ARG A 46 -1.69 6.16 -5.70
CA ARG A 46 -0.42 5.68 -6.32
C ARG A 46 0.44 4.62 -5.59
N HIS A 47 0.66 4.73 -4.28
CA HIS A 47 1.49 3.87 -3.44
C HIS A 47 0.72 2.76 -2.72
N LEU A 48 -0.62 2.81 -2.61
CA LEU A 48 -1.41 1.76 -1.93
C LEU A 48 -1.81 0.59 -2.83
N VAL A 49 -1.19 0.46 -4.02
CA VAL A 49 -1.41 -0.67 -4.91
C VAL A 49 -0.98 -1.97 -4.22
N LEU A 50 -1.94 -2.83 -3.91
CA LEU A 50 -1.66 -4.16 -3.36
C LEU A 50 -1.21 -5.10 -4.48
N VAL A 51 0.01 -5.61 -4.38
CA VAL A 51 0.55 -6.58 -5.34
C VAL A 51 0.96 -7.82 -4.57
N ASN A 52 0.28 -8.92 -4.85
CA ASN A 52 0.51 -10.21 -4.21
C ASN A 52 0.03 -11.34 -5.12
N ARG A 53 -0.16 -12.55 -4.59
CA ARG A 53 -0.56 -13.73 -5.38
C ARG A 53 -1.90 -13.57 -6.10
N GLU A 54 -2.81 -12.83 -5.48
CA GLU A 54 -4.18 -12.59 -5.94
C GLU A 54 -4.26 -11.34 -6.82
N HIS A 55 -3.44 -10.33 -6.50
CA HIS A 55 -3.44 -9.03 -7.17
C HIS A 55 -2.18 -8.87 -8.03
N ARG A 56 -2.34 -9.04 -9.35
CA ARG A 56 -1.21 -9.04 -10.29
C ARG A 56 -1.11 -7.75 -11.07
N ILE A 57 0.11 -7.35 -11.38
CA ILE A 57 0.40 -6.30 -12.35
C ILE A 57 0.69 -6.85 -13.74
N SER A 58 0.49 -6.01 -14.76
CA SER A 58 0.77 -6.37 -16.15
C SER A 58 2.24 -6.72 -16.36
N LYS A 59 2.50 -7.66 -17.27
CA LYS A 59 3.85 -8.00 -17.75
C LYS A 59 4.58 -6.84 -18.43
N THR A 60 3.82 -5.84 -18.91
CA THR A 60 4.35 -4.65 -19.60
C THR A 60 4.44 -3.43 -18.68
N TYR A 61 4.08 -3.56 -17.40
CA TYR A 61 4.15 -2.46 -16.46
C TYR A 61 5.60 -2.10 -16.17
N ILE A 62 5.93 -0.83 -16.33
CA ILE A 62 7.23 -0.22 -15.98
C ILE A 62 6.90 1.16 -15.39
N PRO A 63 7.37 1.50 -14.17
CA PRO A 63 7.19 2.85 -13.63
C PRO A 63 7.89 3.88 -14.50
N GLN A 64 7.25 5.04 -14.71
CA GLN A 64 7.74 6.06 -15.65
C GLN A 64 8.84 6.95 -15.05
N ASP A 65 8.96 6.99 -13.72
CA ASP A 65 9.80 7.92 -12.96
C ASP A 65 10.87 7.21 -12.13
N LEU A 66 11.39 6.08 -12.64
CA LEU A 66 12.51 5.37 -12.02
C LEU A 66 13.79 6.20 -12.02
N VAL A 67 14.45 6.29 -10.87
CA VAL A 67 15.76 6.94 -10.68
C VAL A 67 16.65 6.11 -9.76
N LEU A 68 17.95 6.39 -9.80
CA LEU A 68 18.93 5.81 -8.87
C LEU A 68 18.97 6.65 -7.59
N PRO A 69 18.62 6.08 -6.42
CA PRO A 69 18.83 6.76 -5.14
C PRO A 69 20.32 6.85 -4.83
N ARG A 70 20.71 7.93 -4.14
CA ARG A 70 22.07 8.17 -3.64
C ARG A 70 22.31 7.47 -2.30
N VAL A 71 22.27 6.15 -2.34
CA VAL A 71 22.45 5.29 -1.16
C VAL A 71 23.62 4.34 -1.33
N ALA A 72 24.19 3.88 -0.22
CA ALA A 72 25.27 2.93 -0.25
C ALA A 72 24.80 1.54 -0.69
N THR A 73 25.64 0.86 -1.46
CA THR A 73 25.51 -0.57 -1.77
C THR A 73 26.81 -1.25 -1.35
N ARG A 74 26.78 -2.58 -1.15
CA ARG A 74 28.01 -3.32 -0.77
C ARG A 74 29.14 -3.23 -1.81
N LYS A 75 28.81 -2.91 -3.07
CA LYS A 75 29.74 -2.70 -4.19
C LYS A 75 29.10 -1.72 -5.16
N GLU A 76 29.87 -0.74 -5.62
CA GLU A 76 29.42 0.28 -6.59
C GLU A 76 28.78 -0.31 -7.85
N SER A 77 29.28 -1.45 -8.33
CA SER A 77 28.72 -2.17 -9.49
C SER A 77 27.28 -2.66 -9.31
N LEU A 78 26.71 -2.58 -8.11
CA LEU A 78 25.33 -2.99 -7.82
C LEU A 78 24.35 -1.82 -7.84
N GLN A 79 24.81 -0.57 -7.98
CA GLN A 79 23.95 0.61 -7.91
C GLN A 79 22.82 0.59 -8.93
N GLU A 80 23.09 0.10 -10.15
CA GLU A 80 22.08 0.00 -11.21
C GLU A 80 20.90 -0.92 -10.87
N GLN A 81 21.02 -1.76 -9.83
CA GLN A 81 19.96 -2.66 -9.36
C GLN A 81 19.02 -2.00 -8.36
N ILE A 82 19.28 -0.75 -7.96
CA ILE A 82 18.57 -0.04 -6.87
C ILE A 82 17.59 1.00 -7.43
N LEU A 83 17.19 0.91 -8.70
CA LEU A 83 16.21 1.83 -9.28
C LEU A 83 14.90 1.84 -8.47
N MET A 84 14.38 3.01 -8.13
CA MET A 84 13.09 3.16 -7.46
C MET A 84 12.32 4.33 -8.07
N THR A 85 11.00 4.40 -7.86
CA THR A 85 10.27 5.62 -8.21
C THR A 85 10.87 6.81 -7.46
N ARG A 86 10.86 7.99 -8.06
CA ARG A 86 11.52 9.19 -7.53
C ARG A 86 11.21 9.47 -6.06
N GLU A 87 9.95 9.39 -5.69
CA GLU A 87 9.52 9.65 -4.31
C GLU A 87 10.08 8.60 -3.33
N ALA A 88 9.99 7.32 -3.67
CA ALA A 88 10.55 6.25 -2.85
C ALA A 88 12.09 6.30 -2.78
N ALA A 89 12.75 6.72 -3.86
CA ALA A 89 14.19 6.94 -3.89
C ALA A 89 14.64 8.05 -2.92
N GLN A 90 13.95 9.19 -2.93
CA GLN A 90 14.22 10.30 -2.01
C GLN A 90 13.95 9.92 -0.55
N ALA A 91 12.87 9.19 -0.31
CA ALA A 91 12.55 8.65 1.01
C ALA A 91 13.63 7.67 1.49
N LEU A 92 14.18 6.83 0.60
CA LEU A 92 15.26 5.90 0.93
C LEU A 92 16.56 6.63 1.28
N GLU A 93 16.89 7.70 0.54
CA GLU A 93 18.04 8.58 0.85
C GLU A 93 17.91 9.14 2.27
N ALA A 94 16.73 9.69 2.63
CA ALA A 94 16.46 10.23 3.97
C ALA A 94 16.52 9.15 5.07
N LEU A 95 16.03 7.94 4.80
CA LEU A 95 16.13 6.81 5.74
C LEU A 95 17.59 6.46 6.03
N PHE A 96 18.43 6.37 4.99
CA PHE A 96 19.86 6.05 5.14
C PHE A 96 20.61 7.15 5.87
N GLU A 97 20.30 8.41 5.58
CA GLU A 97 20.88 9.56 6.27
C GLU A 97 20.53 9.55 7.75
N ALA A 98 19.26 9.34 8.10
CA ALA A 98 18.83 9.28 9.50
C ALA A 98 19.45 8.10 10.25
N ALA A 99 19.52 6.92 9.65
CA ALA A 99 20.18 5.75 10.24
C ALA A 99 21.63 6.07 10.65
N LEU A 100 22.35 6.75 9.76
CA LEU A 100 23.74 7.12 9.98
C LEU A 100 23.88 8.26 11.00
N MET A 101 23.07 9.30 10.91
CA MET A 101 23.22 10.51 11.73
C MET A 101 22.70 10.33 13.15
N GLU A 102 21.65 9.54 13.36
CA GLU A 102 21.03 9.34 14.68
C GLU A 102 21.76 8.27 15.49
N GLU A 103 22.12 7.15 14.86
CA GLU A 103 22.63 5.96 15.56
C GLU A 103 23.96 5.42 15.00
N GLY A 104 24.53 6.06 13.98
CA GLY A 104 25.76 5.57 13.33
C GLY A 104 25.56 4.29 12.51
N HIS A 105 24.32 3.91 12.20
CA HIS A 105 24.00 2.70 11.47
C HIS A 105 24.24 2.87 9.96
N VAL A 106 25.08 2.00 9.40
CA VAL A 106 25.36 1.97 7.96
C VAL A 106 24.47 0.91 7.31
N LEU A 107 23.61 1.33 6.39
CA LEU A 107 22.75 0.44 5.60
C LEU A 107 23.32 0.24 4.19
N TYR A 108 23.03 -0.92 3.59
CA TYR A 108 23.28 -1.20 2.18
C TYR A 108 21.99 -1.56 1.46
N ALA A 109 21.75 -0.91 0.32
CA ALA A 109 20.71 -1.30 -0.61
C ALA A 109 21.15 -2.51 -1.45
N VAL A 110 20.21 -3.40 -1.76
CA VAL A 110 20.51 -4.65 -2.49
C VAL A 110 19.71 -4.80 -3.78
N SER A 111 18.40 -4.58 -3.72
CA SER A 111 17.51 -4.79 -4.87
C SER A 111 16.30 -3.85 -4.81
N GLY A 112 16.23 -2.91 -5.74
CA GLY A 112 15.08 -2.04 -5.98
C GLY A 112 14.16 -2.61 -7.04
N TYR A 113 13.91 -1.85 -8.10
CA TYR A 113 13.04 -2.23 -9.22
C TYR A 113 13.56 -3.48 -9.94
N ARG A 114 12.65 -4.42 -10.16
CA ARG A 114 12.90 -5.60 -11.00
C ARG A 114 11.82 -5.71 -12.06
N SER A 115 12.19 -5.90 -13.32
CA SER A 115 11.23 -6.11 -14.39
C SER A 115 10.51 -7.47 -14.26
N TYR A 116 9.37 -7.62 -14.93
CA TYR A 116 8.65 -8.90 -15.00
C TYR A 116 9.55 -10.05 -15.47
N GLY A 117 10.36 -9.81 -16.50
CA GLY A 117 11.25 -10.82 -17.08
C GLY A 117 12.32 -11.30 -16.09
N ILE A 118 12.96 -10.37 -15.37
CA ILE A 118 13.93 -10.71 -14.31
C ILE A 118 13.24 -11.51 -13.20
N GLN A 119 12.05 -11.07 -12.76
CA GLN A 119 11.30 -11.79 -11.73
C GLN A 119 10.97 -13.24 -12.16
N GLN A 120 10.64 -13.44 -13.43
CA GLN A 120 10.35 -14.77 -13.98
C GLN A 120 11.58 -15.69 -13.93
N ILE A 121 12.76 -15.16 -14.25
CA ILE A 121 14.03 -15.89 -14.18
C ILE A 121 14.33 -16.27 -12.72
N LEU A 122 14.27 -15.31 -11.79
CA LEU A 122 14.51 -15.55 -10.36
C LEU A 122 13.58 -16.63 -9.80
N PHE A 123 12.29 -16.56 -10.15
CA PHE A 123 11.32 -17.56 -9.73
C PHE A 123 11.67 -18.95 -10.27
N ASN A 124 11.96 -19.08 -11.57
CA ASN A 124 12.30 -20.36 -12.19
C ASN A 124 13.57 -20.98 -11.59
N THR A 125 14.60 -20.17 -11.34
CA THR A 125 15.82 -20.60 -10.64
C THR A 125 15.48 -21.12 -9.24
N LYS A 126 14.63 -20.42 -8.49
CA LYS A 126 14.22 -20.88 -7.16
C LYS A 126 13.45 -22.20 -7.22
N VAL A 127 12.58 -22.39 -8.21
CA VAL A 127 11.88 -23.67 -8.42
C VAL A 127 12.86 -24.82 -8.64
N GLN A 128 13.91 -24.60 -9.43
CA GLN A 128 14.95 -25.61 -9.67
C GLN A 128 15.73 -25.93 -8.38
N GLU A 129 16.13 -24.91 -7.62
CA GLU A 129 16.86 -25.06 -6.35
C GLU A 129 16.05 -25.84 -5.31
N VAL A 130 14.77 -25.51 -5.13
CA VAL A 130 13.94 -26.12 -4.08
C VAL A 130 13.14 -27.31 -4.60
N GLY A 131 13.20 -27.66 -5.88
CA GLY A 131 12.49 -28.78 -6.50
C GLY A 131 10.95 -28.75 -6.34
N SER A 132 10.35 -27.60 -6.04
CA SER A 132 8.90 -27.47 -5.85
C SER A 132 8.44 -26.05 -6.11
N ARG A 133 7.45 -25.92 -7.00
CA ARG A 133 6.84 -24.63 -7.32
C ARG A 133 6.19 -23.98 -6.10
N GLU A 134 5.44 -24.76 -5.32
CA GLU A 134 4.76 -24.25 -4.12
C GLU A 134 5.75 -23.73 -3.08
N ARG A 135 6.84 -24.48 -2.80
CA ARG A 135 7.89 -24.03 -1.88
C ARG A 135 8.60 -22.79 -2.39
N ALA A 136 8.85 -22.68 -3.69
CA ALA A 136 9.46 -21.51 -4.29
C ALA A 136 8.56 -20.26 -4.14
N GLN A 137 7.24 -20.40 -4.33
CA GLN A 137 6.28 -19.30 -4.19
C GLN A 137 6.23 -18.69 -2.78
N ARG A 138 6.65 -19.43 -1.74
CA ARG A 138 6.74 -18.91 -0.35
C ARG A 138 8.00 -18.07 -0.09
N ARG A 139 8.98 -18.09 -1.01
CA ARG A 139 10.29 -17.42 -0.88
C ARG A 139 10.59 -16.42 -1.99
N VAL A 140 9.98 -16.59 -3.16
CA VAL A 140 10.15 -15.70 -4.30
C VAL A 140 8.79 -15.52 -4.96
N ALA A 141 8.34 -14.28 -5.06
CA ALA A 141 7.09 -13.94 -5.73
C ALA A 141 7.14 -14.36 -7.22
N LEU A 142 6.00 -14.80 -7.76
CA LEU A 142 5.84 -15.01 -9.19
C LEU A 142 5.98 -13.68 -9.94
N ALA A 143 6.41 -13.74 -11.20
CA ALA A 143 6.33 -12.57 -12.07
C ALA A 143 4.88 -12.06 -12.18
N GLY A 144 4.72 -10.74 -12.06
CA GLY A 144 3.44 -10.05 -11.93
C GLY A 144 2.92 -9.96 -10.50
N THR A 145 3.55 -10.62 -9.52
CA THR A 145 3.12 -10.63 -8.10
C THR A 145 4.19 -10.08 -7.16
N SER A 146 5.27 -9.52 -7.70
CA SER A 146 6.38 -8.97 -6.92
C SER A 146 6.27 -7.45 -6.81
N GLU A 147 6.29 -6.92 -5.58
CA GLU A 147 6.24 -5.47 -5.33
C GLU A 147 7.46 -4.73 -5.88
N HIS A 148 8.62 -5.39 -6.03
CA HIS A 148 9.77 -4.80 -6.75
C HIS A 148 9.42 -4.35 -8.18
N GLN A 149 8.43 -4.93 -8.84
CA GLN A 149 8.04 -4.49 -10.17
C GLN A 149 7.31 -3.14 -10.16
N LEU A 150 6.86 -2.66 -8.99
CA LEU A 150 6.32 -1.32 -8.80
C LEU A 150 7.42 -0.25 -8.68
N GLY A 151 8.67 -0.63 -8.42
CA GLY A 151 9.74 0.32 -8.04
C GLY A 151 9.51 0.96 -6.67
N LEU A 152 8.63 0.38 -5.84
CA LEU A 152 8.29 0.84 -4.49
C LEU A 152 8.87 -0.05 -3.39
N ALA A 153 9.49 -1.18 -3.74
CA ALA A 153 10.08 -2.10 -2.79
C ALA A 153 11.60 -2.06 -2.84
N ILE A 154 12.24 -2.23 -1.69
CA ILE A 154 13.68 -2.25 -1.52
C ILE A 154 14.09 -3.36 -0.56
N ASP A 155 15.11 -4.12 -0.94
CA ASP A 155 15.80 -5.06 -0.04
C ASP A 155 17.03 -4.39 0.57
N LEU A 156 17.18 -4.49 1.90
CA LEU A 156 18.26 -3.90 2.68
C LEU A 156 19.19 -4.94 3.32
N GLN A 157 20.42 -4.52 3.58
CA GLN A 157 21.47 -5.24 4.28
C GLN A 157 22.26 -4.29 5.19
N ALA A 158 23.18 -4.86 5.95
CA ALA A 158 24.17 -4.12 6.73
C ALA A 158 25.58 -4.60 6.39
N PRO A 159 26.64 -3.80 6.62
CA PRO A 159 28.03 -4.25 6.48
C PRO A 159 28.33 -5.50 7.31
N SER A 160 27.70 -5.63 8.47
CA SER A 160 27.80 -6.77 9.38
C SER A 160 27.10 -8.03 8.84
N HIS A 161 26.16 -7.89 7.89
CA HIS A 161 25.35 -8.98 7.36
C HIS A 161 24.94 -8.78 5.90
N LEU A 162 25.70 -9.39 4.99
CA LEU A 162 25.57 -9.22 3.53
C LEU A 162 24.66 -10.25 2.83
N ASN A 163 23.87 -11.01 3.61
CA ASN A 163 22.91 -11.98 3.07
C ASN A 163 21.48 -11.49 3.32
N LEU A 164 20.58 -11.65 2.33
CA LEU A 164 19.14 -11.47 2.56
C LEU A 164 18.61 -12.68 3.30
N SER A 165 18.65 -12.62 4.63
CA SER A 165 18.17 -13.68 5.53
C SER A 165 17.62 -13.08 6.82
N GLN A 166 16.92 -13.92 7.59
CA GLN A 166 16.27 -13.51 8.85
C GLN A 166 17.24 -12.82 9.82
N ALA A 167 18.50 -13.23 9.82
CA ALA A 167 19.55 -12.66 10.67
C ALA A 167 19.80 -11.16 10.45
N PHE A 168 19.36 -10.57 9.33
CA PHE A 168 19.37 -9.11 9.17
C PHE A 168 18.53 -8.44 10.26
N GLY A 169 17.35 -8.98 10.57
CA GLY A 169 16.47 -8.45 11.61
C GLY A 169 17.03 -8.58 13.03
N ASP A 170 18.10 -9.35 13.22
CA ASP A 170 18.79 -9.47 14.50
C ASP A 170 19.92 -8.45 14.68
N THR A 171 20.40 -7.82 13.58
CA THR A 171 21.43 -6.76 13.65
C THR A 171 20.84 -5.47 14.22
N GLU A 172 21.70 -4.56 14.66
CA GLU A 172 21.27 -3.25 15.16
C GLU A 172 20.61 -2.45 14.04
N GLU A 173 21.17 -2.48 12.83
CA GLU A 173 20.63 -1.76 11.68
C GLU A 173 19.29 -2.31 11.22
N GLY A 174 19.10 -3.64 11.22
CA GLY A 174 17.83 -4.26 10.87
C GLY A 174 16.73 -3.98 11.89
N LYS A 175 17.06 -3.98 13.19
CA LYS A 175 16.13 -3.57 14.25
C LYS A 175 15.76 -2.11 14.12
N TRP A 176 16.75 -1.23 13.95
CA TRP A 176 16.51 0.19 13.77
C TRP A 176 15.62 0.46 12.55
N ALA A 177 15.90 -0.18 11.41
CA ALA A 177 15.08 -0.04 10.22
C ALA A 177 13.65 -0.56 10.44
N GLY A 178 13.49 -1.70 11.11
CA GLY A 178 12.18 -2.25 11.46
C GLY A 178 11.32 -1.30 12.29
N GLU A 179 11.94 -0.56 13.21
CA GLU A 179 11.25 0.39 14.10
C GLU A 179 11.11 1.79 13.50
N ASN A 180 11.99 2.22 12.59
CA ASN A 180 12.07 3.63 12.14
C ASN A 180 11.67 3.85 10.68
N ALA A 181 11.63 2.83 9.84
CA ALA A 181 11.37 2.99 8.40
C ALA A 181 10.04 3.70 8.09
N HIS A 182 9.06 3.59 8.98
CA HIS A 182 7.75 4.23 8.82
C HIS A 182 7.82 5.76 8.80
N ARG A 183 8.81 6.36 9.49
CA ARG A 183 9.09 7.80 9.51
C ARG A 183 9.39 8.34 8.11
N PHE A 184 9.89 7.47 7.23
CA PHE A 184 10.25 7.75 5.85
C PHE A 184 9.27 7.14 4.85
N GLY A 185 8.11 6.64 5.31
CA GLY A 185 7.09 6.10 4.42
C GLY A 185 7.29 4.66 3.98
N PHE A 186 8.18 3.92 4.64
CA PHE A 186 8.41 2.49 4.39
C PHE A 186 7.79 1.62 5.49
N ILE A 187 7.19 0.50 5.09
CA ILE A 187 6.76 -0.55 6.02
C ILE A 187 7.67 -1.77 5.90
N LEU A 188 7.93 -2.46 7.01
CA LEU A 188 8.43 -3.83 6.97
C LEU A 188 7.29 -4.74 6.48
N ARG A 189 7.42 -5.23 5.24
CA ARG A 189 6.29 -5.79 4.48
C ARG A 189 5.87 -7.19 4.93
N TYR A 190 6.83 -8.01 5.35
CA TYR A 190 6.64 -9.43 5.63
C TYR A 190 7.18 -9.79 7.02
N LYS A 191 6.29 -9.85 8.01
CA LYS A 191 6.57 -10.33 9.37
C LYS A 191 6.07 -11.76 9.55
N THR A 192 6.71 -12.51 10.46
CA THR A 192 6.33 -13.91 10.79
C THR A 192 4.86 -14.04 11.16
N ALA A 193 4.33 -13.09 11.95
CA ALA A 193 2.94 -13.08 12.41
C ALA A 193 1.91 -12.96 11.26
N TRP A 194 2.33 -12.48 10.09
CA TRP A 194 1.41 -12.19 8.96
C TRP A 194 1.55 -13.19 7.81
N ARG A 195 2.41 -14.21 7.95
CA ARG A 195 2.75 -15.18 6.89
C ARG A 195 1.54 -15.83 6.25
N ASP A 196 0.51 -16.18 7.03
CA ASP A 196 -0.68 -16.85 6.51
C ASP A 196 -1.53 -15.91 5.64
N LEU A 197 -1.51 -14.61 5.91
CA LEU A 197 -2.22 -13.60 5.13
C LEU A 197 -1.43 -13.15 3.91
N THR A 198 -0.14 -12.83 4.07
CA THR A 198 0.72 -12.37 2.97
C THR A 198 1.08 -13.50 2.00
N GLY A 199 1.09 -14.73 2.51
CA GLY A 199 1.55 -15.93 1.79
C GLY A 199 3.07 -16.00 1.58
N ILE A 200 3.82 -15.02 2.06
CA ILE A 200 5.29 -14.93 1.95
C ILE A 200 5.91 -15.18 3.32
N SER A 201 7.08 -15.83 3.34
CA SER A 201 7.83 -16.03 4.58
C SER A 201 8.26 -14.68 5.16
N ASP A 202 8.72 -14.66 6.39
CA ASP A 202 9.25 -13.43 6.99
C ASP A 202 10.54 -12.99 6.29
N GLU A 203 10.61 -11.69 5.98
CA GLU A 203 11.70 -11.07 5.24
C GLU A 203 12.05 -9.73 5.92
N PRO A 204 12.81 -9.73 7.03
CA PRO A 204 13.16 -8.51 7.77
C PRO A 204 13.97 -7.49 6.95
N TRP A 205 14.44 -7.87 5.77
CA TRP A 205 15.15 -7.01 4.82
C TRP A 205 14.25 -6.30 3.82
N HIS A 206 12.99 -6.71 3.67
CA HIS A 206 12.12 -6.26 2.57
C HIS A 206 11.17 -5.13 3.02
N PHE A 207 11.43 -3.93 2.51
CA PHE A 207 10.67 -2.72 2.85
C PHE A 207 9.87 -2.22 1.65
N ARG A 208 8.63 -1.79 1.91
CA ARG A 208 7.70 -1.29 0.89
C ARG A 208 7.34 0.17 1.17
N TYR A 209 7.58 1.04 0.19
CA TYR A 209 7.15 2.44 0.23
C TYR A 209 5.63 2.54 0.02
N VAL A 210 4.99 3.28 0.91
CA VAL A 210 3.54 3.56 0.95
C VAL A 210 3.26 5.03 1.29
N GLY A 211 4.28 5.86 1.53
CA GLY A 211 4.14 7.23 2.03
C GLY A 211 4.08 7.30 3.56
N ILE A 212 4.53 8.42 4.13
CA ILE A 212 4.76 8.58 5.59
C ILE A 212 3.47 8.43 6.40
N ALA A 213 2.38 9.06 5.95
CA ALA A 213 1.08 8.99 6.61
C ALA A 213 0.60 7.54 6.78
N HIS A 214 0.64 6.77 5.69
CA HIS A 214 0.19 5.39 5.66
C HIS A 214 1.13 4.45 6.40
N ALA A 215 2.44 4.59 6.19
CA ALA A 215 3.43 3.74 6.86
C ALA A 215 3.37 3.91 8.37
N THR A 216 3.23 5.16 8.85
CA THR A 216 3.13 5.45 10.27
C THR A 216 1.83 4.92 10.87
N ALA A 217 0.70 5.07 10.17
CA ALA A 217 -0.56 4.47 10.61
C ALA A 217 -0.46 2.93 10.70
N MET A 218 0.14 2.27 9.71
CA MET A 218 0.36 0.82 9.74
C MET A 218 1.31 0.38 10.85
N HIS A 219 2.37 1.15 11.11
CA HIS A 219 3.31 0.87 12.18
C HIS A 219 2.63 0.98 13.56
N GLN A 220 1.83 2.03 13.79
CA GLN A 220 1.08 2.21 15.04
C GLN A 220 0.04 1.11 15.28
N LEU A 221 -0.62 0.63 14.23
CA LEU A 221 -1.62 -0.42 14.31
C LEU A 221 -1.01 -1.84 14.36
N ASP A 222 0.27 -1.99 14.00
CA ASP A 222 0.97 -3.26 13.80
C ASP A 222 0.17 -4.27 12.94
N ILE A 223 -0.29 -3.80 11.77
CA ILE A 223 -1.07 -4.62 10.83
C ILE A 223 -0.36 -4.82 9.49
N PRO A 224 -0.63 -5.93 8.78
CA PRO A 224 -0.11 -6.14 7.44
C PRO A 224 -0.78 -5.22 6.41
N PHE A 225 -0.08 -4.98 5.31
CA PHE A 225 -0.54 -4.12 4.22
C PHE A 225 -1.88 -4.59 3.62
N GLU A 226 -2.11 -5.90 3.52
CA GLU A 226 -3.38 -6.50 3.10
C GLU A 226 -4.57 -6.04 3.95
N THR A 227 -4.42 -6.06 5.28
CA THR A 227 -5.46 -5.61 6.20
C THR A 227 -5.66 -4.10 6.07
N TYR A 228 -4.57 -3.33 6.02
CA TYR A 228 -4.66 -1.87 5.86
C TYR A 228 -5.42 -1.48 4.58
N VAL A 229 -5.07 -2.06 3.44
CA VAL A 229 -5.70 -1.77 2.14
C VAL A 229 -7.19 -2.17 2.14
N THR A 230 -7.56 -3.26 2.82
CA THR A 230 -8.96 -3.69 2.96
C THR A 230 -9.83 -2.56 3.54
N TYR A 231 -9.40 -1.93 4.61
CA TYR A 231 -10.15 -0.84 5.26
C TYR A 231 -9.93 0.52 4.61
N ALA A 232 -8.73 0.82 4.13
CA ALA A 232 -8.42 2.05 3.42
C ALA A 232 -9.33 2.26 2.19
N ARG A 233 -9.74 1.18 1.52
CA ARG A 233 -10.69 1.20 0.39
C ARG A 233 -12.09 1.72 0.75
N MET A 234 -12.44 1.77 2.03
CA MET A 234 -13.71 2.31 2.51
C MET A 234 -13.66 3.83 2.73
N LEU A 235 -12.47 4.42 2.70
CA LEU A 235 -12.25 5.85 2.93
C LEU A 235 -12.32 6.63 1.61
N PRO A 236 -12.79 7.90 1.63
CA PRO A 236 -12.71 8.76 0.46
C PRO A 236 -11.25 8.99 0.00
N GLU A 237 -11.03 9.16 -1.30
CA GLU A 237 -9.67 9.32 -1.86
C GLU A 237 -8.91 10.52 -1.27
N TYR A 238 -9.57 11.65 -1.04
CA TYR A 238 -8.95 12.83 -0.43
C TYR A 238 -8.51 12.59 1.03
N VAL A 239 -9.12 11.61 1.72
CA VAL A 239 -8.68 11.18 3.05
C VAL A 239 -7.42 10.34 2.95
N LEU A 240 -7.32 9.48 1.93
CA LEU A 240 -6.12 8.69 1.69
C LEU A 240 -4.93 9.59 1.31
N THR A 241 -5.15 10.64 0.52
CA THR A 241 -4.05 11.50 0.04
C THR A 241 -3.76 12.69 0.94
N GLY A 242 -4.72 13.14 1.75
CA GLY A 242 -4.60 14.34 2.59
C GLY A 242 -4.73 14.11 4.09
N GLY A 243 -5.19 12.93 4.52
CA GLY A 243 -5.38 12.59 5.93
C GLY A 243 -4.08 12.37 6.68
N SER A 244 -3.98 12.86 7.91
CA SER A 244 -2.83 12.59 8.78
C SER A 244 -2.74 11.11 9.15
N HIS A 245 -1.54 10.64 9.53
CA HIS A 245 -1.35 9.29 10.07
C HIS A 245 -2.29 9.00 11.25
N VAL A 246 -2.57 10.01 12.09
CA VAL A 246 -3.49 9.90 13.24
C VAL A 246 -4.90 9.59 12.79
N LEU A 247 -5.41 10.34 11.81
CA LEU A 247 -6.74 10.12 11.25
C LEU A 247 -6.85 8.74 10.61
N LEU A 248 -5.86 8.38 9.81
CA LEU A 248 -5.82 7.10 9.10
C LEU A 248 -5.78 5.93 10.09
N ALA A 249 -4.92 6.00 11.10
CA ALA A 249 -4.84 4.97 12.15
C ALA A 249 -6.15 4.85 12.93
N GLY A 250 -6.73 5.98 13.33
CA GLY A 250 -7.98 6.04 14.09
C GLY A 250 -9.18 5.46 13.34
N LEU A 251 -9.39 5.92 12.09
CA LEU A 251 -10.48 5.41 11.26
C LEU A 251 -10.34 3.93 10.95
N ILE A 252 -9.13 3.46 10.62
CA ILE A 252 -8.91 2.04 10.31
C ILE A 252 -9.08 1.18 11.55
N ALA A 253 -8.60 1.62 12.72
CA ALA A 253 -8.82 0.92 13.99
C ALA A 253 -10.31 0.80 14.32
N ASP A 254 -11.09 1.87 14.15
CA ASP A 254 -12.53 1.85 14.39
C ASP A 254 -13.26 0.92 13.41
N LEU A 255 -12.89 0.93 12.13
CA LEU A 255 -13.45 0.02 11.12
C LEU A 255 -13.08 -1.44 11.40
N MET A 256 -11.85 -1.72 11.83
CA MET A 256 -11.42 -3.05 12.27
C MET A 256 -12.22 -3.55 13.48
N ALA A 257 -12.63 -2.64 14.37
CA ALA A 257 -13.48 -2.93 15.51
C ALA A 257 -14.99 -2.93 15.17
N GLU A 258 -15.34 -2.99 13.88
CA GLU A 258 -16.72 -2.98 13.36
C GLU A 258 -17.54 -1.75 13.78
N LYS A 259 -16.88 -0.65 14.15
CA LYS A 259 -17.55 0.61 14.45
C LYS A 259 -17.87 1.37 13.16
N GLN A 260 -18.89 2.21 13.24
CA GLN A 260 -19.21 3.19 12.19
C GLN A 260 -18.87 4.59 12.71
N PRO A 261 -17.62 5.05 12.55
CA PRO A 261 -17.22 6.35 13.08
C PRO A 261 -18.02 7.47 12.41
N GLU A 262 -18.66 8.32 13.21
CA GLU A 262 -19.40 9.50 12.69
C GLU A 262 -18.51 10.38 11.83
N ALA A 263 -17.22 10.46 12.17
CA ALA A 263 -16.18 11.11 11.39
C ALA A 263 -16.13 10.62 9.93
N LEU A 264 -16.27 9.31 9.68
CA LEU A 264 -16.29 8.77 8.32
C LEU A 264 -17.54 9.20 7.54
N GLN A 265 -18.70 9.25 8.18
CA GLN A 265 -19.92 9.72 7.52
C GLN A 265 -19.83 11.20 7.14
N ALA A 266 -19.21 12.02 8.00
CA ALA A 266 -18.95 13.43 7.71
C ALA A 266 -17.96 13.58 6.54
N LEU A 267 -16.87 12.81 6.55
CA LEU A 267 -15.89 12.80 5.47
C LEU A 267 -16.50 12.39 4.13
N GLN A 268 -17.41 11.42 4.10
CA GLN A 268 -18.09 10.98 2.88
C GLN A 268 -19.04 12.02 2.29
N LYS A 269 -19.52 12.98 3.10
CA LYS A 269 -20.47 14.02 2.68
C LYS A 269 -19.79 15.36 2.33
N ALA A 270 -18.50 15.52 2.64
CA ALA A 270 -17.79 16.76 2.39
C ALA A 270 -17.59 17.01 0.88
N ASP A 271 -17.93 18.21 0.44
CA ASP A 271 -17.56 18.71 -0.88
C ASP A 271 -16.11 19.22 -0.88
N GLU A 272 -15.55 19.52 -2.05
CA GLU A 272 -14.15 19.95 -2.20
C GLU A 272 -13.78 21.13 -1.30
N ALA A 273 -14.67 22.12 -1.16
CA ALA A 273 -14.46 23.28 -0.30
C ALA A 273 -14.45 22.92 1.20
N GLY A 274 -15.19 21.89 1.61
CA GLY A 274 -15.30 21.43 2.98
C GLY A 274 -14.25 20.38 3.40
N GLN A 275 -13.49 19.80 2.46
CA GLN A 275 -12.58 18.68 2.75
C GLN A 275 -11.55 18.98 3.83
N GLU A 276 -10.90 20.15 3.81
CA GLU A 276 -9.89 20.50 4.82
C GLU A 276 -10.51 20.59 6.24
N SER A 277 -11.66 21.25 6.35
CA SER A 277 -12.40 21.35 7.60
C SER A 277 -12.86 19.98 8.09
N ALA A 278 -13.32 19.12 7.18
CA ALA A 278 -13.73 17.76 7.48
C ALA A 278 -12.55 16.90 7.96
N LEU A 279 -11.37 16.97 7.33
CA LEU A 279 -10.16 16.28 7.79
C LEU A 279 -9.77 16.71 9.20
N ARG A 280 -9.76 18.02 9.47
CA ARG A 280 -9.45 18.57 10.78
C ARG A 280 -10.41 18.08 11.87
N GLN A 281 -11.71 18.19 11.62
CA GLN A 281 -12.75 17.75 12.56
C GLN A 281 -12.70 16.25 12.78
N ALA A 282 -12.53 15.46 11.72
CA ALA A 282 -12.45 14.01 11.80
C ALA A 282 -11.18 13.52 12.52
N THR A 283 -10.09 14.28 12.49
CA THR A 283 -8.84 13.94 13.18
C THR A 283 -8.94 14.18 14.69
N ALA A 284 -9.74 15.17 15.12
CA ALA A 284 -9.78 15.64 16.49
C ALA A 284 -9.99 14.54 17.57
N PRO A 285 -10.89 13.54 17.39
CA PRO A 285 -11.10 12.48 18.38
C PRO A 285 -9.89 11.56 18.57
N TYR A 286 -8.96 11.53 17.61
CA TYR A 286 -7.82 10.61 17.60
C TYR A 286 -6.51 11.27 18.04
N LEU A 287 -6.49 12.59 18.26
CA LEU A 287 -5.29 13.31 18.69
C LEU A 287 -4.92 12.99 20.14
N THR A 288 -3.65 12.66 20.38
CA THR A 288 -3.11 12.41 21.72
C THR A 288 -1.96 13.36 22.03
N GLY A 289 -2.26 14.52 22.62
CA GLY A 289 -1.27 15.50 23.07
C GLY A 289 -0.64 16.39 21.98
N GLN A 290 -0.78 16.03 20.71
CA GLN A 290 -0.34 16.83 19.56
C GLN A 290 -1.48 17.60 18.89
N SER A 291 -1.17 18.73 18.24
CA SER A 291 -2.13 19.48 17.43
C SER A 291 -2.39 18.79 16.08
N TYR A 292 -3.45 19.20 15.41
CA TYR A 292 -3.74 18.75 14.05
C TYR A 292 -2.60 19.10 13.08
N GLU A 293 -2.05 20.31 13.18
CA GLU A 293 -0.93 20.79 12.36
C GLU A 293 0.32 19.96 12.60
N GLN A 294 0.63 19.60 13.85
CA GLN A 294 1.76 18.74 14.17
C GLN A 294 1.59 17.35 13.55
N ALA A 295 0.39 16.76 13.67
CA ALA A 295 0.09 15.46 13.06
C ALA A 295 0.17 15.51 11.53
N LEU A 296 -0.33 16.59 10.91
CA LEU A 296 -0.30 16.78 9.47
C LEU A 296 1.12 17.00 8.96
N TRP A 297 1.89 17.85 9.64
CA TRP A 297 3.30 18.13 9.31
C TRP A 297 4.16 16.88 9.36
N TYR A 298 3.99 16.06 10.40
CA TYR A 298 4.68 14.77 10.48
C TYR A 298 4.34 13.86 9.29
N SER A 299 3.07 13.86 8.87
CA SER A 299 2.59 13.01 7.78
C SER A 299 3.12 13.45 6.41
N TYR A 300 3.45 14.74 6.27
CA TYR A 300 3.89 15.37 5.02
C TYR A 300 4.99 16.42 5.31
N PRO A 301 6.21 15.98 5.67
CA PRO A 301 7.29 16.85 6.13
C PRO A 301 8.03 17.48 4.95
N THR A 302 7.42 18.49 4.30
CA THR A 302 8.02 19.50 3.39
C THR A 302 6.87 20.28 2.76
N PRO A 303 7.04 21.58 2.45
CA PRO A 303 5.97 22.54 2.65
C PRO A 303 4.74 22.22 1.78
N LYS A 304 3.58 22.03 2.41
CA LYS A 304 2.34 22.47 1.75
C LYS A 304 2.46 24.00 1.69
N PRO A 305 2.40 24.65 0.51
CA PRO A 305 2.24 26.09 0.46
C PRO A 305 0.98 26.43 1.26
N THR A 306 1.15 27.05 2.42
CA THR A 306 0.06 27.85 2.97
C THR A 306 -0.19 28.97 1.97
N ALA A 307 -1.46 29.32 1.75
CA ALA A 307 -1.81 30.46 0.90
C ALA A 307 -1.24 31.79 1.42
N GLU A 308 -0.72 31.80 2.66
CA GLU A 308 -0.06 32.94 3.26
C GLU A 308 1.47 32.88 3.05
N PRO A 309 2.08 33.97 2.56
CA PRO A 309 3.53 34.09 2.46
C PRO A 309 4.18 33.94 3.83
N TRP A 310 5.29 33.22 3.86
CA TRP A 310 6.19 33.19 4.99
C TRP A 310 6.74 34.60 5.24
N VAL A 311 6.38 35.21 6.38
CA VAL A 311 6.99 36.46 6.84
C VAL A 311 8.16 36.08 7.72
N ASP A 312 9.37 36.38 7.24
CA ASP A 312 10.59 36.24 8.03
C ASP A 312 10.50 37.22 9.20
N ALA A 313 10.36 36.72 10.42
CA ALA A 313 10.28 37.57 11.62
C ALA A 313 11.67 38.02 12.11
N ASP A 314 12.73 37.62 11.40
CA ASP A 314 14.12 37.94 11.73
C ASP A 314 14.69 39.05 10.81
N GLU A 315 13.84 39.95 10.28
CA GLU A 315 14.35 41.24 9.81
C GLU A 315 14.87 42.02 11.04
N GLU A 316 16.20 41.96 11.21
CA GLU A 316 16.97 42.81 12.09
C GLU A 316 16.38 44.23 12.12
N GLU A 317 15.98 44.67 13.33
CA GLU A 317 15.83 46.09 13.61
C GLU A 317 17.16 46.77 13.23
N VAL A 318 17.19 47.37 12.05
CA VAL A 318 18.23 48.32 11.67
C VAL A 318 18.09 49.50 12.63
N LEU A 319 18.81 49.41 13.74
CA LEU A 319 19.04 50.50 14.68
C LEU A 319 19.76 51.61 13.92
N LEU A 320 18.99 52.53 13.37
CA LEU A 320 19.48 53.81 12.89
C LEU A 320 20.09 54.56 14.07
N HIS A 321 21.42 54.49 14.19
CA HIS A 321 22.16 55.40 15.06
C HIS A 321 22.02 56.84 14.53
N PRO A 322 21.63 57.81 15.37
CA PRO A 322 21.71 59.22 15.00
C PRO A 322 23.15 59.69 15.23
N SER A 323 23.95 59.78 14.18
CA SER A 323 25.19 60.56 14.23
C SER A 323 24.84 62.04 14.08
N GLY A 324 24.71 62.73 15.21
CA GLY A 324 24.74 64.18 15.29
C GLY A 324 26.16 64.73 15.16
N SER A 325 26.27 65.84 14.43
CA SER A 325 27.15 67.00 14.68
C SER A 325 28.59 66.76 15.19
N ASN A 326 29.56 66.90 14.28
CA ASN A 326 30.50 68.04 14.23
C ASN A 326 31.28 68.03 12.90
#